data_AF-A0A2V6NVK5-F1
#
_entry.id   AF-A0A2V6NVK5-F1
#
_cell.length_a   1.000
_cell.length_b   1.000
_cell.length_c   1.000
_cell.angle_alpha   90.00
_cell.angle_beta   90.00
_cell.angle_gamma   90.00
#
_symmetry.space_group_name_H-M   'P 1'
#
loop_
_entity.id
_entity.type
_entity.pdbx_description
1 polymer ?
#
loop_
_entity_poly.entity_id
_entity_poly.type
_entity_poly.pdbx_seq_one_letter_code
_entity_poly.pdbx_strand_id
1 'polypeptide(L)'
;MSSGTTTIHRRRAILIAATGAALALCSAVAPAGAAPATDPLDSLVASERAFAAMSVQKGMRDAFLEFLADDAIIFRPLPVIGKPIWQART
;
A
#
# COMPACT_ATOMS: atom_id res chain seq x y z
N MET A 1 -34.50 54.29 38.22
CA MET A 1 -35.60 53.46 37.65
C MET A 1 -35.02 52.45 36.68
N SER A 2 -35.52 51.22 36.75
CA SER A 2 -35.37 50.09 35.80
C SER A 2 -33.97 49.54 35.54
N SER A 3 -33.68 48.24 35.62
CA SER A 3 -34.49 47.06 35.93
C SER A 3 -33.54 45.94 36.37
N GLY A 4 -33.99 45.12 37.32
CA GLY A 4 -33.29 43.93 37.78
C GLY A 4 -33.54 42.70 36.90
N THR A 5 -32.63 41.73 37.08
CA THR A 5 -32.81 40.28 37.24
C THR A 5 -33.76 39.55 36.28
N THR A 6 -33.23 38.58 35.53
CA THR A 6 -33.69 37.18 35.64
C THR A 6 -32.66 36.21 35.08
N THR A 7 -32.19 35.40 36.01
CA THR A 7 -31.36 34.21 35.88
C THR A 7 -32.19 33.03 35.34
N ILE A 8 -31.52 32.11 34.64
CA ILE A 8 -31.69 30.64 34.71
C ILE A 8 -32.44 29.85 33.60
N HIS A 9 -31.72 28.81 33.16
CA HIS A 9 -32.10 27.50 32.59
C HIS A 9 -32.81 27.50 31.21
N ARG A 10 -32.39 26.68 30.23
CA ARG A 10 -32.41 25.21 30.33
C ARG A 10 -31.59 24.59 29.19
N ARG A 11 -30.75 23.62 29.57
CA ARG A 11 -30.15 22.60 28.70
C ARG A 11 -31.24 21.89 27.90
N ARG A 12 -31.08 21.81 26.57
CA ARG A 12 -31.68 20.90 25.56
C ARG A 12 -31.48 21.58 24.19
N ALA A 13 -30.94 21.00 23.14
CA ALA A 13 -30.64 19.62 22.83
C ALA A 13 -29.48 19.61 21.82
N ILE A 14 -28.53 18.72 22.03
CA ILE A 14 -27.66 18.22 20.97
C ILE A 14 -28.60 17.57 19.95
N LEU A 15 -28.75 18.19 18.78
CA LEU A 15 -29.38 17.58 17.62
C LEU A 15 -28.32 17.45 16.55
N ILE A 16 -27.79 16.23 16.45
CA ILE A 16 -27.06 15.72 15.31
C ILE A 16 -28.05 15.75 14.13
N ALA A 17 -27.87 16.68 13.20
CA ALA A 17 -28.44 16.61 11.88
C ALA A 17 -27.33 16.15 10.93
N ALA A 18 -27.25 14.84 10.75
CA ALA A 18 -26.55 14.20 9.65
C ALA A 18 -27.22 14.61 8.34
N THR A 19 -26.47 15.20 7.41
CA THR A 19 -26.48 14.96 5.94
C THR A 19 -25.75 16.10 5.23
N GLY A 20 -24.72 15.77 4.44
CA GLY A 20 -24.26 16.62 3.33
C GLY A 20 -23.11 17.60 3.61
N ALA A 21 -21.92 17.10 3.95
CA ALA A 21 -20.67 17.84 3.75
C ALA A 21 -19.50 16.88 3.49
N ALA A 22 -19.65 16.05 2.46
CA ALA A 22 -18.63 15.11 2.01
C ALA A 22 -17.87 15.69 0.81
N LEU A 23 -16.95 16.63 1.01
CA LEU A 23 -15.92 16.96 0.01
C LEU A 23 -14.79 17.86 0.55
N ALA A 24 -13.89 17.36 1.40
CA ALA A 24 -12.65 18.08 1.70
C ALA A 24 -11.53 17.20 2.32
N LEU A 25 -11.39 15.94 1.89
CA LEU A 25 -10.15 15.18 2.13
C LEU A 25 -9.44 14.95 0.79
N CYS A 26 -8.85 16.00 0.24
CA CYS A 26 -7.77 15.84 -0.73
C CYS A 26 -6.54 15.39 0.06
N SER A 27 -6.39 14.08 0.21
CA SER A 27 -5.16 13.45 0.69
C SER A 27 -4.01 13.97 -0.17
N ALA A 28 -3.08 14.70 0.44
CA ALA A 28 -1.80 15.01 -0.19
C ALA A 28 -1.06 13.68 -0.42
N VAL A 29 -1.16 13.13 -1.63
CA VAL A 29 -0.17 12.20 -2.15
C VAL A 29 1.12 13.01 -2.25
N ALA A 30 1.99 12.86 -1.26
CA ALA A 30 3.38 13.23 -1.44
C ALA A 30 3.90 12.41 -2.63
N PRO A 31 4.63 13.00 -3.59
CA PRO A 31 5.31 12.19 -4.60
C PRO A 31 6.21 11.22 -3.83
N ALA A 32 5.91 9.92 -3.94
CA ALA A 32 6.87 8.89 -3.55
C ALA A 32 8.17 9.28 -4.23
N GLY A 33 9.19 9.61 -3.44
CA GLY A 33 10.43 10.21 -3.93
C GLY A 33 10.90 9.40 -5.12
N ALA A 34 11.01 10.04 -6.28
CA ALA A 34 11.63 9.43 -7.44
C ALA A 34 13.04 9.06 -6.98
N ALA A 35 13.27 7.76 -6.74
CA ALA A 35 14.60 7.26 -6.49
C ALA A 35 15.48 7.76 -7.63
N PRO A 36 16.72 8.18 -7.36
CA PRO A 36 17.63 8.60 -8.42
C PRO A 36 17.60 7.54 -9.51
N ALA A 37 17.44 7.96 -10.77
CA ALA A 37 17.37 7.07 -11.91
C ALA A 37 18.65 6.23 -11.92
N THR A 38 18.55 5.04 -11.33
CA THR A 38 19.62 4.06 -11.33
C THR A 38 19.70 3.56 -12.75
N ASP A 39 20.91 3.39 -13.29
CA ASP A 39 21.07 2.80 -14.61
C ASP A 39 20.23 1.51 -14.67
N PRO A 40 19.37 1.32 -15.67
CA PRO A 40 18.54 0.11 -15.78
C PRO A 40 19.36 -1.18 -15.66
N LEU A 41 20.61 -1.17 -16.14
CA LEU A 41 21.53 -2.29 -15.97
C LEU A 41 21.92 -2.50 -14.50
N ASP A 42 22.29 -1.45 -13.78
CA ASP A 42 22.66 -1.54 -12.36
C ASP A 42 21.47 -2.03 -11.51
N SER A 43 20.27 -1.56 -11.83
CA SER A 43 19.04 -2.01 -11.16
C SER A 43 18.78 -3.50 -11.40
N LEU A 44 18.99 -3.99 -12.62
CA LEU A 44 18.84 -5.41 -12.95
C LEU A 44 19.89 -6.25 -12.21
N VAL A 45 21.16 -5.83 -12.26
CA VAL A 45 22.27 -6.52 -11.58
C VAL A 45 22.03 -6.58 -10.06
N ALA A 46 21.56 -5.49 -9.46
CA ALA A 46 21.24 -5.47 -8.03
C ALA A 46 20.10 -6.45 -7.70
N SER A 47 19.05 -6.48 -8.52
CA SER A 47 17.90 -7.37 -8.34
C SER A 47 18.30 -8.85 -8.44
N GLU A 48 19.09 -9.21 -9.44
CA GLU A 48 19.60 -10.59 -9.62
C GLU A 48 20.50 -11.04 -8.46
N ARG A 49 21.40 -10.16 -7.99
CA ARG A 49 22.25 -10.45 -6.82
C ARG A 49 21.44 -10.66 -5.56
N ALA A 50 20.40 -9.83 -5.34
CA ALA A 50 19.51 -9.94 -4.20
C ALA A 50 18.69 -11.24 -4.25
N PHE A 51 18.15 -11.60 -5.42
CA PHE A 51 17.48 -12.87 -5.65
C PHE A 51 18.41 -14.05 -5.35
N ALA A 52 19.62 -14.06 -5.91
CA ALA A 52 20.59 -15.13 -5.71
C ALA A 52 20.92 -15.31 -4.22
N ALA A 53 21.20 -14.22 -3.50
CA ALA A 53 21.46 -14.25 -2.08
C ALA A 53 20.27 -14.81 -1.28
N MET A 54 19.05 -14.33 -1.56
CA MET A 54 17.85 -14.79 -0.87
C MET A 54 17.54 -16.26 -1.17
N SER A 55 17.78 -16.72 -2.39
CA SER A 55 17.52 -18.12 -2.78
C SER A 55 18.37 -19.11 -1.97
N VAL A 56 19.59 -18.71 -1.60
CA VAL A 56 20.47 -19.49 -0.72
C VAL A 56 20.04 -19.37 0.74
N GLN A 57 19.67 -18.16 1.19
CA GLN A 57 19.34 -17.90 2.59
C GLN A 57 17.97 -18.45 3.02
N LYS A 58 16.96 -18.36 2.15
CA LYS A 58 15.55 -18.65 2.45
C LYS A 58 14.94 -19.71 1.54
N GLY A 59 15.68 -20.16 0.53
CA GLY A 59 15.21 -21.14 -0.42
C GLY A 59 14.55 -20.52 -1.65
N MET A 60 14.42 -21.36 -2.68
CA MET A 60 14.01 -20.95 -4.02
C MET A 60 12.57 -20.44 -4.08
N ARG A 61 11.65 -21.07 -3.32
CA ARG A 61 10.24 -20.69 -3.30
C ARG A 61 10.06 -19.24 -2.84
N ASP A 62 10.64 -18.90 -1.70
CA ASP A 62 10.48 -17.58 -1.10
C ASP A 62 11.18 -16.51 -1.95
N ALA A 63 12.35 -16.81 -2.49
CA ALA A 63 13.04 -15.91 -3.42
C ALA A 63 12.19 -15.63 -4.67
N PHE A 64 11.56 -16.64 -5.28
CA PHE A 64 10.66 -16.38 -6.41
C PHE A 64 9.39 -15.64 -6.02
N LEU A 65 8.79 -15.91 -4.85
CA LEU A 65 7.61 -15.15 -4.42
C LEU A 65 7.89 -13.67 -4.17
N GLU A 66 9.11 -13.34 -3.76
CA GLU A 66 9.59 -11.97 -3.57
C GLU A 66 9.90 -11.27 -4.90
N PHE A 67 10.74 -11.88 -5.76
CA PHE A 67 11.32 -11.18 -6.90
C PHE A 67 10.60 -11.39 -8.23
N LEU A 68 9.76 -12.42 -8.35
CA LEU A 68 9.05 -12.68 -9.60
C LEU A 68 7.97 -11.61 -9.83
N ALA A 69 7.91 -11.06 -11.04
CA ALA A 69 6.84 -10.14 -11.41
C ALA A 69 5.46 -10.83 -11.35
N ASP A 70 4.40 -10.06 -11.10
CA ASP A 70 3.03 -10.59 -11.00
C ASP A 70 2.56 -11.29 -12.28
N ASP A 71 3.01 -10.78 -13.43
CA ASP A 71 2.70 -11.25 -14.77
C ASP A 71 3.80 -12.13 -15.38
N ALA A 72 4.81 -12.52 -14.59
CA ALA A 72 5.92 -13.31 -15.09
C ALA A 72 5.44 -14.66 -15.65
N ILE A 73 6.00 -15.04 -16.80
CA ILE A 73 5.75 -16.33 -17.44
C ILE A 73 6.91 -17.29 -17.12
N ILE A 74 6.56 -18.49 -16.64
CA ILE A 74 7.50 -19.61 -16.51
C ILE A 74 7.11 -20.74 -17.47
N PHE A 75 8.06 -21.59 -17.84
CA PHE A 75 7.83 -22.68 -18.80
C PHE A 75 7.80 -24.04 -18.14
N ARG A 76 6.63 -24.68 -18.00
CA ARG A 76 6.52 -26.09 -17.54
C ARG A 76 5.21 -26.80 -17.93
N PRO A 77 5.21 -27.69 -18.95
CA PRO A 77 6.07 -27.63 -20.13
C PRO A 77 5.71 -26.43 -21.03
N LEU A 78 4.48 -25.90 -20.90
CA LEU A 78 3.97 -24.75 -21.62
C LEU A 78 4.16 -23.46 -20.79
N PRO A 79 4.10 -22.27 -21.41
CA PRO A 79 4.12 -20.99 -20.69
C PRO A 79 2.89 -20.84 -19.77
N VAL A 80 3.13 -20.50 -18.51
CA VAL A 80 2.09 -20.26 -17.48
C VAL A 80 2.49 -19.08 -16.58
N ILE A 81 1.50 -18.42 -15.95
CA ILE A 81 1.75 -17.37 -14.95
C ILE A 81 2.47 -17.98 -13.74
N GLY A 82 3.61 -17.40 -13.37
CA GLY A 82 4.56 -18.03 -12.47
C GLY A 82 4.20 -17.97 -10.99
N LYS A 83 3.70 -16.84 -10.48
CA LYS A 83 3.40 -16.68 -9.04
C LYS A 83 2.48 -17.77 -8.48
N PRO A 84 1.33 -18.11 -9.11
CA PRO A 84 0.48 -19.21 -8.64
C PRO A 84 1.21 -20.55 -8.52
N ILE A 85 2.13 -20.82 -9.45
CA ILE A 85 2.90 -22.07 -9.46
C ILE A 85 3.90 -22.12 -8.29
N TRP A 86 4.50 -20.99 -7.91
CA TRP A 86 5.41 -20.92 -6.76
C TRP A 86 4.67 -20.89 -5.42
N GLN A 87 3.51 -20.24 -5.37
CA GLN A 87 2.66 -20.21 -4.16
C GLN A 87 2.20 -21.61 -3.75
N ALA A 88 1.85 -22.45 -4.75
CA ALA A 88 1.38 -23.81 -4.54
C ALA A 88 2.47 -24.82 -4.10
N ARG A 89 3.75 -24.44 -4.11
CA ARG A 89 4.82 -25.30 -3.60
C ARG A 89 4.89 -25.23 -2.08
N THR A 90 5.24 -26.34 -1.45
CA THR A 90 5.57 -26.45 -0.02
C THR A 90 7.07 -26.48 0.17
#